data_AF-A0A940BJL5-F1
#
_entry.id   AF-A0A940BJL5-F1
#
_cell.length_a   1.000
_cell.length_b   1.000
_cell.length_c   1.000
_cell.angle_alpha   90.00
_cell.angle_beta   90.00
_cell.angle_gamma   90.00
#
_symmetry.space_group_name_H-M   'P 1'
#
loop_
_entity.id
_entity.type
_entity.pdbx_description
1 polymer ?
#
loop_
_entity_poly.entity_id
_entity_poly.type
_entity_poly.pdbx_seq_one_letter_code
_entity_poly.pdbx_strand_id
1 'polypeptide(L)'
;MDGLLIINKERGFTSFDVVAKLRGILGEKKIGHLGTLDPEAEGVLPVLVGRATKLAPLLSGEDKVYRTTLLLGVTTDTQDTTGHLLERRPVEIGEEALRELIESFVGEQDQLPPMVSAKKIDGRKLVDLARQGKEVERKPARIEIYGIDIVKIDLPRVEMRVFCSAGTYIRTLCHDIGEKAGCGGVMESLVREVVFGDWLLRYALKLDEVTSLVLTGRLHEKMQPLEELLCRYRRFVCDERREKPARNGNPLQVGPDEFEKRIYNGSRVLVMDREGNSIGVFRYDENKQILRPIVMIGPEEERRPARPPRPAVLSLGKFDGVHIGHQAILREMLRQAEEEKMGTVLFSFTNPPESVTGHKSGDLLTTADEKRLLLKEFGIGKIIEARFTRAMRETPADVFLKDILIGRYGMKKIVVGPDCCFGKDRVGNVDFLRAHAEELGYTVTVVEKVMMDGEIVSSSRIKALVKEGRMEEAARCLGRPFAVRDRVGYGRHLGEQLGYPTLNLRMPPEKVFPPRGVYATVAELSGEHFPGMSNFGVKPTVEKDAPPACEAHLFGLHGSRHGELCRLQFLRFIRPETAFADVDELRAQLARDKEQITRFFEEQSYM
;
A
#
# COMPACT_ATOMS: atom_id res chain seq x y z
N MET A 1 -21.53 -0.71 -0.99
CA MET A 1 -21.48 -2.13 -1.38
C MET A 1 -20.55 -2.81 -0.39
N ASP A 2 -21.11 -3.50 0.60
CA ASP A 2 -20.36 -4.13 1.69
C ASP A 2 -20.69 -5.62 1.72
N GLY A 3 -19.71 -6.48 1.50
CA GLY A 3 -19.98 -7.92 1.42
C GLY A 3 -18.78 -8.76 0.98
N LEU A 4 -19.04 -10.01 0.62
CA LEU A 4 -18.07 -10.97 0.14
C LEU A 4 -18.44 -11.45 -1.26
N LEU A 5 -17.45 -11.48 -2.15
CA LEU A 5 -17.51 -12.13 -3.46
C LEU A 5 -16.64 -13.38 -3.43
N ILE A 6 -17.15 -14.47 -3.99
CA ILE A 6 -16.35 -15.67 -4.22
C ILE A 6 -15.78 -15.54 -5.63
N ILE A 7 -14.46 -15.41 -5.74
CA ILE A 7 -13.80 -15.22 -7.04
C ILE A 7 -13.10 -16.50 -7.45
N ASN A 8 -13.24 -16.90 -8.70
CA ASN A 8 -12.40 -17.92 -9.29
C ASN A 8 -11.10 -17.25 -9.74
N LYS A 9 -10.03 -17.40 -8.96
CA LYS A 9 -8.72 -16.86 -9.35
C LYS A 9 -8.22 -17.68 -10.53
N GLU A 10 -8.11 -17.04 -11.68
CA GLU A 10 -7.54 -17.67 -12.88
C GLU A 10 -6.01 -17.79 -12.76
N ARG A 11 -5.44 -18.76 -13.46
CA ARG A 11 -3.98 -18.96 -13.55
C ARG A 11 -3.27 -17.70 -14.06
N GLY A 12 -2.08 -17.44 -13.54
CA GLY A 12 -1.25 -16.30 -13.91
C GLY A 12 -1.53 -15.02 -13.12
N PHE A 13 -2.66 -14.91 -12.42
CA PHE A 13 -2.92 -13.77 -11.53
C PHE A 13 -2.41 -14.04 -10.11
N THR A 14 -1.75 -13.07 -9.48
CA THR A 14 -1.62 -13.10 -8.02
C THR A 14 -2.97 -12.80 -7.36
N SER A 15 -3.14 -13.19 -6.10
CA SER A 15 -4.32 -12.75 -5.31
C SER A 15 -4.43 -11.22 -5.22
N PHE A 16 -3.30 -10.50 -5.27
CA PHE A 16 -3.27 -9.04 -5.29
C PHE A 16 -3.71 -8.46 -6.64
N ASP A 17 -3.40 -9.11 -7.76
CA ASP A 17 -3.84 -8.67 -9.09
C ASP A 17 -5.37 -8.77 -9.23
N VAL A 18 -5.97 -9.85 -8.71
CA VAL A 18 -7.43 -9.98 -8.62
C VAL A 18 -8.04 -8.82 -7.85
N VAL A 19 -7.49 -8.51 -6.66
CA VAL A 19 -7.96 -7.36 -5.87
C VAL A 19 -7.78 -6.04 -6.62
N ALA A 20 -6.65 -5.83 -7.28
CA ALA A 20 -6.39 -4.62 -8.05
C ALA A 20 -7.38 -4.43 -9.20
N LYS A 21 -7.68 -5.50 -9.94
CA LYS A 21 -8.69 -5.50 -11.02
C LYS A 21 -10.08 -5.25 -10.46
N LEU A 22 -10.48 -5.92 -9.38
CA LEU A 22 -11.78 -5.70 -8.74
C LEU A 22 -11.96 -4.28 -8.22
N ARG A 23 -10.90 -3.60 -7.75
CA ARG A 23 -10.99 -2.18 -7.39
C ARG A 23 -11.38 -1.30 -8.58
N GLY A 24 -10.84 -1.61 -9.77
CA GLY A 24 -11.21 -0.95 -11.01
C GLY A 24 -12.65 -1.26 -11.43
N ILE A 25 -13.01 -2.54 -11.44
CA ILE A 25 -14.34 -3.04 -11.86
C ILE A 25 -15.45 -2.49 -10.95
N LEU A 26 -15.25 -2.51 -9.63
CA LEU A 26 -16.28 -2.13 -8.64
C LEU A 26 -16.29 -0.64 -8.29
N GLY A 27 -15.21 0.09 -8.60
CA GLY A 27 -15.02 1.47 -8.13
C GLY A 27 -14.83 1.60 -6.61
N GLU A 28 -14.64 0.49 -5.89
CA GLU A 28 -14.42 0.43 -4.44
C GLU A 28 -12.93 0.28 -4.12
N LYS A 29 -12.44 1.02 -3.12
CA LYS A 29 -11.02 1.00 -2.71
C LYS A 29 -10.77 -0.04 -1.61
N LYS A 30 -11.72 -0.20 -0.71
CA LYS A 30 -11.68 -1.14 0.41
C LYS A 30 -12.00 -2.53 -0.09
N ILE A 31 -10.99 -3.18 -0.65
CA ILE A 31 -11.06 -4.57 -1.08
C ILE A 31 -9.86 -5.32 -0.52
N GLY A 32 -10.14 -6.48 0.07
CA GLY A 32 -9.16 -7.43 0.59
C GLY A 32 -9.60 -8.87 0.32
N HIS A 33 -8.70 -9.84 0.48
CA HIS A 33 -8.98 -11.26 0.19
C HIS A 33 -8.73 -12.13 1.43
N LEU A 34 -9.36 -13.31 1.49
CA LEU A 34 -9.20 -14.30 2.55
C LEU A 34 -8.26 -15.43 2.10
N GLY A 35 -7.05 -15.43 2.65
CA GLY A 35 -5.97 -16.34 2.26
C GLY A 35 -5.39 -16.03 0.88
N THR A 36 -4.15 -16.44 0.64
CA THR A 36 -3.43 -16.18 -0.61
C THR A 36 -3.36 -17.44 -1.45
N LEU A 37 -3.54 -17.30 -2.76
CA LEU A 37 -3.17 -18.27 -3.79
C LEU A 37 -2.00 -17.71 -4.60
N ASP A 38 -1.02 -18.58 -4.86
CA ASP A 38 0.12 -18.30 -5.73
C ASP A 38 -0.35 -18.08 -7.20
N PRO A 39 0.45 -17.42 -8.06
CA PRO A 39 0.07 -17.11 -9.44
C PRO A 39 -0.45 -18.32 -10.23
N GLU A 40 0.22 -19.46 -10.09
CA GLU A 40 -0.10 -20.69 -10.82
C GLU A 40 -1.26 -21.49 -10.24
N ALA A 41 -1.62 -21.23 -8.98
CA ALA A 41 -2.76 -21.88 -8.37
C ALA A 41 -4.06 -21.26 -8.90
N GLU A 42 -5.13 -22.03 -8.99
CA GLU A 42 -6.44 -21.55 -9.43
C GLU A 42 -7.50 -21.75 -8.34
N GLY A 43 -8.70 -21.24 -8.57
CA GLY A 43 -9.88 -21.58 -7.80
C GLY A 43 -10.31 -20.53 -6.78
N VAL A 44 -11.09 -20.96 -5.79
CA VAL A 44 -11.85 -20.09 -4.88
C VAL A 44 -10.94 -19.08 -4.20
N LEU A 45 -11.21 -17.79 -4.32
CA LEU A 45 -10.59 -16.68 -3.60
C LEU A 45 -11.70 -15.80 -3.04
N PRO A 46 -12.04 -15.92 -1.74
CA PRO A 46 -13.04 -15.04 -1.14
C PRO A 46 -12.48 -13.62 -1.04
N VAL A 47 -13.23 -12.65 -1.55
CA VAL A 47 -12.86 -11.23 -1.61
C VAL A 47 -13.88 -10.42 -0.83
N LEU A 48 -13.41 -9.72 0.19
CA LEU A 48 -14.19 -8.80 1.02
C LEU A 48 -14.19 -7.40 0.39
N VAL A 49 -15.35 -6.78 0.31
CA VAL A 49 -15.61 -5.47 -0.28
C VAL A 49 -16.20 -4.52 0.77
N GLY A 50 -15.75 -3.27 0.78
CA GLY A 50 -16.25 -2.23 1.67
C GLY A 50 -15.94 -2.50 3.14
N ARG A 51 -16.92 -2.28 4.01
CA ARG A 51 -16.85 -2.51 5.48
C ARG A 51 -16.58 -3.97 5.83
N ALA A 52 -16.95 -4.92 4.95
CA ALA A 52 -16.69 -6.34 5.18
C ALA A 52 -15.20 -6.68 5.24
N THR A 53 -14.31 -5.86 4.66
CA THR A 53 -12.85 -6.03 4.78
C THR A 53 -12.36 -6.10 6.22
N LYS A 54 -13.09 -5.48 7.17
CA LYS A 54 -12.75 -5.52 8.60
C LYS A 54 -12.91 -6.92 9.19
N LEU A 55 -13.72 -7.80 8.59
CA LEU A 55 -13.92 -9.18 9.01
C LEU A 55 -12.77 -10.11 8.64
N ALA A 56 -11.77 -9.64 7.89
CA ALA A 56 -10.63 -10.45 7.47
C ALA A 56 -9.98 -11.23 8.64
N PRO A 57 -9.71 -10.65 9.83
CA PRO A 57 -9.12 -11.39 10.95
C PRO A 57 -10.03 -12.47 11.54
N LEU A 58 -11.34 -12.37 11.35
CA LEU A 58 -12.32 -13.33 11.88
C LEU A 58 -12.61 -14.48 10.92
N LEU A 59 -12.53 -14.21 9.62
CA LEU A 59 -12.81 -15.14 8.53
C LEU A 59 -11.53 -15.74 7.93
N SER A 60 -10.36 -15.29 8.38
CA SER A 60 -9.08 -15.92 8.06
C SER A 60 -8.86 -17.09 9.00
N GLY A 61 -8.54 -18.26 8.43
CA GLY A 61 -8.28 -19.47 9.21
C GLY A 61 -9.24 -20.61 8.94
N GLU A 62 -10.20 -20.44 8.03
CA GLU A 62 -11.07 -21.54 7.62
C GLU A 62 -10.28 -22.64 6.91
N ASP A 63 -10.70 -23.88 7.12
CA ASP A 63 -10.16 -25.07 6.47
C ASP A 63 -10.35 -24.97 4.95
N LYS A 64 -9.67 -25.84 4.20
CA LYS A 64 -9.65 -25.78 2.73
C LYS A 64 -9.67 -27.15 2.10
N VAL A 65 -10.21 -27.21 0.88
CA VAL A 65 -10.09 -28.37 -0.01
C VAL A 65 -9.36 -27.96 -1.27
N TYR A 66 -8.33 -28.72 -1.61
CA TYR A 66 -7.55 -28.52 -2.83
C TYR A 66 -7.62 -29.75 -3.71
N ARG A 67 -7.67 -29.55 -5.02
CA ARG A 67 -7.34 -30.57 -6.03
C ARG A 67 -5.94 -30.27 -6.55
N THR A 68 -5.07 -31.27 -6.59
CA THR A 68 -3.68 -31.11 -6.99
C THR A 68 -3.21 -32.28 -7.84
N THR A 69 -2.25 -32.03 -8.72
CA THR A 69 -1.49 -33.06 -9.43
C THR A 69 -0.07 -33.10 -8.88
N LEU A 70 0.30 -34.23 -8.27
CA LEU A 70 1.67 -34.55 -7.89
C LEU A 70 2.38 -35.18 -9.09
N LEU A 71 3.54 -34.65 -9.46
CA LEU A 71 4.46 -35.23 -10.44
C LEU A 71 5.67 -35.84 -9.71
N LEU A 72 5.78 -37.16 -9.74
CA LEU A 72 6.89 -37.92 -9.14
C LEU A 72 8.11 -37.98 -10.08
N GLY A 73 9.28 -38.26 -9.51
CA GLY A 73 10.52 -38.44 -10.27
C GLY A 73 11.23 -37.14 -10.66
N VAL A 74 10.76 -36.00 -10.15
CA VAL A 74 11.28 -34.66 -10.43
C VAL A 74 11.35 -33.87 -9.13
N THR A 75 12.43 -33.11 -8.93
CA THR A 75 12.55 -32.11 -7.85
C THR A 75 12.93 -30.75 -8.43
N THR A 76 12.41 -29.67 -7.83
CA THR A 76 12.71 -28.29 -8.22
C THR A 76 12.96 -27.43 -6.98
N ASP A 77 13.61 -26.28 -7.16
CA ASP A 77 13.90 -25.31 -6.09
C ASP A 77 12.64 -24.62 -5.49
N THR A 78 11.53 -24.56 -6.23
CA THR A 78 10.25 -23.99 -5.78
C THR A 78 9.23 -25.03 -5.30
N GLN A 79 9.57 -26.33 -5.40
CA GLN A 79 8.67 -27.47 -5.11
C GLN A 79 7.42 -27.54 -6.02
N ASP A 80 7.45 -26.81 -7.14
CA ASP A 80 6.44 -26.87 -8.20
C ASP A 80 7.11 -26.87 -9.58
N THR A 81 6.34 -27.13 -10.62
CA THR A 81 6.85 -27.21 -12.00
C THR A 81 7.33 -25.88 -12.58
N THR A 82 7.21 -24.76 -11.87
CA THR A 82 7.73 -23.46 -12.34
C THR A 82 9.16 -23.18 -11.90
N GLY A 83 9.69 -23.96 -10.95
CA GLY A 83 11.05 -23.83 -10.46
C GLY A 83 12.10 -24.38 -11.41
N HIS A 84 13.35 -24.12 -11.09
CA HIS A 84 14.48 -24.73 -11.77
C HIS A 84 14.60 -26.20 -11.37
N LEU A 85 14.79 -27.06 -12.38
CA LEU A 85 15.00 -28.48 -12.19
C LEU A 85 16.27 -28.72 -11.36
N LEU A 86 16.14 -29.47 -10.26
CA LEU A 86 17.27 -29.90 -9.45
C LEU A 86 17.69 -31.32 -9.84
N GLU A 87 16.76 -32.28 -9.78
CA GLU A 87 17.04 -33.69 -10.06
C GLU A 87 15.90 -34.38 -10.82
N ARG A 88 16.25 -35.46 -11.52
CA ARG A 88 15.32 -36.43 -12.09
C ARG A 88 15.69 -37.83 -11.63
N ARG A 89 14.72 -38.59 -11.15
CA ARG A 89 14.88 -39.98 -10.69
C ARG A 89 13.79 -40.87 -11.31
N PRO A 90 14.08 -42.15 -11.58
CA PRO A 90 13.05 -43.10 -12.02
C PRO A 90 11.99 -43.25 -10.92
N VAL A 91 10.73 -43.45 -11.33
CA VAL A 91 9.62 -43.72 -10.42
C VAL A 91 9.42 -45.23 -10.35
N GLU A 92 9.91 -45.84 -9.28
CA GLU A 92 9.91 -47.30 -9.10
C GLU A 92 8.86 -47.79 -8.08
N ILE A 93 8.22 -46.86 -7.36
CA ILE A 93 7.17 -47.19 -6.38
C ILE A 93 5.93 -47.75 -7.08
N GLY A 94 5.43 -48.89 -6.60
CA GLY A 94 4.18 -49.49 -7.08
C GLY A 94 2.94 -48.71 -6.63
N GLU A 95 1.83 -48.87 -7.35
CA GLU A 95 0.59 -48.12 -7.09
C GLU A 95 0.05 -48.34 -5.67
N GLU A 96 -0.01 -49.59 -5.18
CA GLU A 96 -0.52 -49.92 -3.84
C GLU A 96 0.35 -49.28 -2.75
N ALA A 97 1.67 -49.43 -2.84
CA ALA A 97 2.62 -48.83 -1.89
C ALA A 97 2.53 -47.29 -1.90
N LEU A 98 2.28 -46.68 -3.06
CA LEU A 98 2.09 -45.24 -3.17
C LEU A 98 0.79 -44.77 -2.50
N ARG A 99 -0.30 -45.56 -2.59
CA ARG A 99 -1.56 -45.25 -1.89
C ARG A 99 -1.38 -45.26 -0.38
N GLU A 100 -0.79 -46.34 0.16
CA GLU A 100 -0.49 -46.45 1.59
C GLU A 100 0.41 -45.31 2.08
N LEU A 101 1.42 -44.94 1.28
CA LEU A 101 2.31 -43.84 1.60
C LEU A 101 1.55 -42.50 1.67
N ILE A 102 0.69 -42.21 0.69
CA ILE A 102 -0.10 -40.96 0.68
C ILE A 102 -1.05 -40.93 1.89
N GLU A 103 -1.70 -42.04 2.20
CA GLU A 103 -2.59 -42.15 3.37
C GLU A 103 -1.86 -41.90 4.70
N SER A 104 -0.57 -42.25 4.79
CA SER A 104 0.25 -41.98 5.99
C SER A 104 0.43 -40.49 6.32
N PHE A 105 0.10 -39.58 5.38
CA PHE A 105 0.11 -38.14 5.62
C PHE A 105 -1.19 -37.62 6.24
N VAL A 106 -2.23 -38.45 6.41
CA VAL A 106 -3.45 -38.03 7.10
C VAL A 106 -3.19 -37.90 8.61
N GLY A 107 -3.71 -36.82 9.21
CA GLY A 107 -3.55 -36.49 10.62
C GLY A 107 -2.72 -35.22 10.87
N GLU A 108 -2.43 -34.98 12.15
CA GLU A 108 -1.64 -33.83 12.59
C GLU A 108 -0.15 -34.02 12.29
N GLN A 109 0.48 -32.99 11.71
CA GLN A 109 1.90 -33.01 11.41
C GLN A 109 2.52 -31.61 11.39
N ASP A 110 3.84 -31.57 11.46
CA ASP A 110 4.61 -30.34 11.35
C ASP A 110 5.13 -30.20 9.93
N GLN A 111 4.70 -29.16 9.24
CA GLN A 111 5.14 -28.89 7.87
C GLN A 111 6.11 -27.72 7.85
N LEU A 112 7.25 -27.89 7.18
CA LEU A 112 8.19 -26.81 6.93
C LEU A 112 7.69 -25.98 5.74
N PRO A 113 7.30 -24.70 5.91
CA PRO A 113 6.82 -23.89 4.79
C PRO A 113 7.85 -23.81 3.66
N PRO A 114 7.48 -23.65 2.37
CA PRO A 114 8.44 -23.51 1.28
C PRO A 114 9.25 -22.20 1.41
N MET A 115 10.43 -22.14 0.77
CA MET A 115 11.32 -20.97 0.81
C MET A 115 10.62 -19.69 0.31
N VAL A 116 9.72 -19.84 -0.67
CA VAL A 116 8.90 -18.77 -1.25
C VAL A 116 7.51 -18.80 -0.62
N SER A 117 7.38 -18.31 0.62
CA SER A 117 6.09 -18.18 1.32
C SER A 117 5.66 -16.73 1.46
N ALA A 118 4.35 -16.47 1.38
CA ALA A 118 3.75 -15.16 1.67
C ALA A 118 3.77 -14.79 3.17
N LYS A 119 4.22 -15.69 4.04
CA LYS A 119 4.30 -15.48 5.49
C LYS A 119 5.29 -14.36 5.79
N LYS A 120 4.91 -13.45 6.70
CA LYS A 120 5.76 -12.35 7.14
C LYS A 120 6.56 -12.77 8.37
N ILE A 121 7.86 -12.54 8.35
CA ILE A 121 8.72 -12.58 9.53
C ILE A 121 9.16 -11.13 9.75
N ASP A 122 8.94 -10.60 10.97
CA ASP A 122 9.27 -9.20 11.35
C ASP A 122 8.73 -8.12 10.39
N GLY A 123 7.52 -8.35 9.87
CA GLY A 123 6.83 -7.40 8.99
C GLY A 123 7.26 -7.41 7.51
N ARG A 124 8.27 -8.19 7.12
CA ARG A 124 8.72 -8.38 5.73
C ARG A 124 8.26 -9.73 5.17
N LYS A 125 7.87 -9.80 3.89
CA LYS A 125 7.44 -11.06 3.26
C LYS A 125 8.67 -11.95 3.00
N LEU A 126 8.57 -13.24 3.29
CA LEU A 126 9.63 -14.23 3.00
C LEU A 126 10.04 -14.25 1.52
N VAL A 127 9.10 -14.03 0.59
CA VAL A 127 9.37 -13.88 -0.86
C VAL A 127 10.40 -12.80 -1.18
N ASP A 128 10.39 -11.68 -0.43
CA ASP A 128 11.31 -10.57 -0.67
C ASP A 128 12.73 -10.87 -0.15
N LEU A 129 12.85 -11.77 0.83
CA LEU A 129 14.12 -12.20 1.43
C LEU A 129 14.76 -13.36 0.65
N ALA A 130 13.96 -14.31 0.15
CA ALA A 130 14.42 -15.42 -0.67
C ALA A 130 14.98 -14.95 -2.04
N ARG A 131 14.36 -13.92 -2.65
CA ARG A 131 14.87 -13.29 -3.88
C ARG A 131 16.21 -12.56 -3.71
N GLN A 132 16.63 -12.30 -2.47
CA GLN A 132 17.91 -11.67 -2.13
C GLN A 132 19.01 -12.68 -1.77
N GLY A 133 18.76 -13.99 -1.97
CA GLY A 133 19.74 -15.04 -1.67
C GLY A 133 20.04 -15.23 -0.19
N LYS A 134 19.20 -14.71 0.72
CA LYS A 134 19.34 -14.91 2.16
C LYS A 134 18.49 -16.09 2.61
N GLU A 135 19.13 -17.15 3.10
CA GLU A 135 18.44 -18.23 3.80
C GLU A 135 17.86 -17.69 5.10
N VAL A 136 16.54 -17.78 5.24
CA VAL A 136 15.82 -17.42 6.46
C VAL A 136 15.42 -18.71 7.15
N GLU A 137 15.72 -18.82 8.45
CA GLU A 137 15.32 -19.97 9.26
C GLU A 137 13.78 -20.06 9.31
N ARG A 138 13.23 -21.17 8.78
CA ARG A 138 11.79 -21.41 8.70
C ARG A 138 11.37 -22.29 9.87
N LYS A 139 10.50 -21.78 10.75
CA LYS A 139 9.90 -22.60 11.81
C LYS A 139 8.77 -23.47 11.23
N PRO A 140 8.74 -24.79 11.54
CA PRO A 140 7.62 -25.66 11.16
C PRO A 140 6.28 -25.08 11.63
N ALA A 141 5.25 -25.26 10.82
CA ALA A 141 3.87 -24.91 11.15
C ALA A 141 3.08 -26.19 11.42
N ARG A 142 2.39 -26.25 12.56
CA ARG A 142 1.46 -27.33 12.87
C ARG A 142 0.27 -27.23 11.92
N ILE A 143 0.00 -28.32 11.19
CA ILE A 143 -1.14 -28.44 10.28
C ILE A 143 -1.81 -29.80 10.50
N GLU A 144 -3.04 -29.92 10.01
CA GLU A 144 -3.78 -31.17 10.01
C GLU A 144 -4.29 -31.45 8.60
N ILE A 145 -4.06 -32.68 8.13
CA ILE A 145 -4.67 -33.20 6.90
C ILE A 145 -5.81 -34.10 7.35
N TYR A 146 -7.04 -33.66 7.13
CA TYR A 146 -8.25 -34.40 7.51
C TYR A 146 -8.48 -35.62 6.62
N GLY A 147 -8.01 -35.57 5.38
CA GLY A 147 -8.13 -36.67 4.43
C GLY A 147 -7.50 -36.34 3.07
N ILE A 148 -7.17 -37.39 2.33
CA ILE A 148 -6.69 -37.30 0.94
C ILE A 148 -7.47 -38.32 0.11
N ASP A 149 -8.28 -37.84 -0.83
CA ASP A 149 -8.93 -38.70 -1.83
C ASP A 149 -8.03 -38.79 -3.06
N ILE A 150 -7.50 -39.97 -3.36
CA ILE A 150 -6.75 -40.20 -4.60
C ILE A 150 -7.75 -40.35 -5.76
N VAL A 151 -7.74 -39.39 -6.68
CA VAL A 151 -8.66 -39.33 -7.82
C VAL A 151 -8.18 -40.25 -8.94
N LYS A 152 -6.89 -40.20 -9.27
CA LYS A 152 -6.29 -40.99 -10.35
C LYS A 152 -4.79 -41.19 -10.10
N ILE A 153 -4.29 -42.39 -10.34
CA ILE A 153 -2.86 -42.66 -10.44
C ILE A 153 -2.56 -43.03 -11.90
N ASP A 154 -1.67 -42.28 -12.53
CA ASP A 154 -1.21 -42.46 -13.90
C ASP A 154 0.27 -42.05 -13.95
N LEU A 155 1.12 -42.95 -13.43
CA LEU A 155 2.51 -42.63 -13.11
C LEU A 155 3.25 -42.04 -14.33
N PRO A 156 4.03 -40.96 -14.14
CA PRO A 156 4.48 -40.41 -12.85
C PRO A 156 3.50 -39.40 -12.19
N ARG A 157 2.26 -39.25 -12.68
CA ARG A 157 1.29 -38.29 -12.15
C ARG A 157 0.28 -38.92 -11.21
N VAL A 158 -0.01 -38.22 -10.11
CA VAL A 158 -1.07 -38.58 -9.16
C VAL A 158 -1.99 -37.39 -8.97
N GLU A 159 -3.26 -37.56 -9.29
CA GLU A 159 -4.29 -36.58 -8.99
C GLU A 159 -4.93 -36.91 -7.65
N MET A 160 -4.97 -35.93 -6.75
CA MET A 160 -5.55 -36.11 -5.41
C MET A 160 -6.28 -34.87 -4.94
N ARG A 161 -7.22 -35.09 -4.04
CA ARG A 161 -8.00 -34.07 -3.36
C ARG A 161 -7.65 -34.06 -1.89
N VAL A 162 -7.18 -32.93 -1.38
CA VAL A 162 -6.63 -32.80 -0.02
C VAL A 162 -7.56 -31.92 0.80
N PHE A 163 -8.03 -32.45 1.94
CA PHE A 163 -8.83 -31.76 2.94
C PHE A 163 -7.91 -31.40 4.09
N CYS A 164 -7.73 -30.11 4.36
CA CYS A 164 -6.69 -29.71 5.31
C CYS A 164 -7.03 -28.42 6.06
N SER A 165 -6.40 -28.27 7.21
CA SER A 165 -6.47 -27.07 8.04
C SER A 165 -5.91 -25.84 7.31
N ALA A 166 -6.23 -24.65 7.81
CA ALA A 166 -5.56 -23.45 7.34
C ALA A 166 -4.03 -23.51 7.60
N GLY A 167 -3.24 -23.02 6.65
CA GLY A 167 -1.78 -22.97 6.77
C GLY A 167 -1.04 -24.09 6.05
N THR A 168 -1.73 -25.13 5.58
CA THR A 168 -1.15 -26.22 4.80
C THR A 168 -0.66 -25.76 3.42
N TYR A 169 0.59 -26.10 3.10
CA TYR A 169 1.23 -25.88 1.82
C TYR A 169 1.18 -27.16 1.00
N ILE A 170 0.32 -27.18 -0.02
CA ILE A 170 0.16 -28.36 -0.88
C ILE A 170 1.44 -28.67 -1.68
N ARG A 171 2.22 -27.66 -2.06
CA ARG A 171 3.54 -27.84 -2.67
C ARG A 171 4.49 -28.67 -1.82
N THR A 172 4.55 -28.36 -0.53
CA THR A 172 5.38 -29.09 0.42
C THR A 172 4.84 -30.50 0.65
N LEU A 173 3.52 -30.70 0.71
CA LEU A 173 2.93 -32.04 0.78
C LEU A 173 3.34 -32.90 -0.44
N CYS A 174 3.26 -32.35 -1.65
CA CYS A 174 3.71 -33.05 -2.87
C CYS A 174 5.20 -33.40 -2.82
N HIS A 175 6.02 -32.47 -2.34
CA HIS A 175 7.46 -32.69 -2.16
C HIS A 175 7.74 -33.80 -1.14
N ASP A 176 7.12 -33.74 0.04
CA ASP A 176 7.34 -34.70 1.13
C ASP A 176 6.88 -36.11 0.75
N ILE A 177 5.76 -36.25 0.02
CA ILE A 177 5.31 -37.53 -0.54
C ILE A 177 6.37 -38.08 -1.50
N GLY A 178 6.88 -37.24 -2.41
CA GLY A 178 7.90 -37.65 -3.37
C GLY A 178 9.23 -38.05 -2.73
N GLU A 179 9.68 -37.31 -1.70
CA GLU A 179 10.89 -37.65 -0.93
C GLU A 179 10.73 -38.98 -0.19
N LYS A 180 9.60 -39.21 0.49
CA LYS A 180 9.33 -40.51 1.13
C LYS A 180 9.18 -41.65 0.12
N ALA A 181 8.71 -41.36 -1.10
CA ALA A 181 8.64 -42.33 -2.19
C ALA A 181 10.03 -42.64 -2.81
N GLY A 182 11.09 -41.93 -2.41
CA GLY A 182 12.47 -42.15 -2.87
C GLY A 182 12.80 -41.60 -4.26
N CYS A 183 11.83 -41.05 -4.99
CA CYS A 183 12.02 -40.53 -6.35
C CYS A 183 11.89 -39.00 -6.45
N GLY A 184 11.52 -38.33 -5.35
CA GLY A 184 11.22 -36.90 -5.34
C GLY A 184 9.87 -36.59 -5.97
N GLY A 185 9.37 -35.38 -5.73
CA GLY A 185 8.09 -34.94 -6.25
C GLY A 185 7.92 -33.43 -6.25
N VAL A 186 7.09 -32.95 -7.17
CA VAL A 186 6.69 -31.55 -7.27
C VAL A 186 5.19 -31.43 -7.51
N MET A 187 4.62 -30.29 -7.13
CA MET A 187 3.25 -29.94 -7.48
C MET A 187 3.20 -29.42 -8.92
N GLU A 188 2.43 -30.07 -9.79
CA GLU A 188 2.23 -29.68 -11.19
C GLU A 188 1.03 -28.74 -11.38
N SER A 189 -0.05 -28.97 -10.62
CA SER A 189 -1.26 -28.14 -10.69
C SER A 189 -1.90 -27.99 -9.32
N LEU A 190 -2.61 -26.88 -9.09
CA LEU A 190 -3.34 -26.65 -7.84
C LEU A 190 -4.61 -25.87 -8.10
N VAL A 191 -5.74 -26.41 -7.67
CA VAL A 191 -7.04 -25.74 -7.68
C VAL A 191 -7.63 -25.77 -6.27
N ARG A 192 -7.89 -24.61 -5.68
CA ARG A 192 -8.65 -24.52 -4.43
C ARG A 192 -10.13 -24.63 -4.72
N GLU A 193 -10.74 -25.75 -4.35
CA GLU A 193 -12.16 -26.02 -4.63
C GLU A 193 -13.09 -25.42 -3.58
N VAL A 194 -12.64 -25.40 -2.31
CA VAL A 194 -13.47 -25.00 -1.16
C VAL A 194 -12.65 -24.23 -0.14
N VAL A 195 -13.28 -23.22 0.46
CA VAL A 195 -12.90 -22.65 1.75
C VAL A 195 -14.08 -22.88 2.69
N PHE A 196 -13.86 -23.54 3.82
CA PHE A 196 -14.92 -24.00 4.73
C PHE A 196 -15.57 -22.83 5.49
N GLY A 197 -16.45 -22.15 4.76
CA GLY A 197 -17.39 -21.12 5.18
C GLY A 197 -18.54 -21.04 4.17
N ASP A 198 -18.84 -22.20 3.56
CA ASP A 198 -19.76 -22.42 2.43
C ASP A 198 -19.34 -21.75 1.11
N TRP A 199 -18.04 -21.51 0.90
CA TRP A 199 -17.52 -20.90 -0.32
C TRP A 199 -16.93 -21.94 -1.27
N LEU A 200 -17.70 -22.29 -2.30
CA LEU A 200 -17.37 -23.35 -3.26
C LEU A 200 -17.03 -22.79 -4.64
N LEU A 201 -16.15 -23.49 -5.36
CA LEU A 201 -15.70 -23.13 -6.70
C LEU A 201 -16.84 -22.97 -7.70
N ARG A 202 -17.89 -23.79 -7.60
CA ARG A 202 -19.08 -23.70 -8.47
C ARG A 202 -19.86 -22.38 -8.35
N TYR A 203 -19.64 -21.62 -7.27
CA TYR A 203 -20.25 -20.31 -7.06
C TYR A 203 -19.25 -19.16 -7.29
N ALA A 204 -18.01 -19.49 -7.63
CA ALA A 204 -16.94 -18.53 -7.78
C ALA A 204 -17.00 -17.87 -9.17
N LEU A 205 -16.92 -16.55 -9.21
CA LEU A 205 -17.00 -15.75 -10.43
C LEU A 205 -15.60 -15.48 -11.00
N LYS A 206 -15.45 -15.56 -12.31
CA LYS A 206 -14.32 -14.96 -13.02
C LYS A 206 -14.45 -13.44 -13.10
N LEU A 207 -13.35 -12.75 -13.42
CA LEU A 207 -13.32 -11.29 -13.41
C LEU A 207 -14.17 -10.64 -14.50
N ASP A 208 -14.27 -11.27 -15.67
CA ASP A 208 -15.14 -10.90 -16.78
C ASP A 208 -16.64 -11.07 -16.44
N GLU A 209 -16.98 -12.13 -15.71
CA GLU A 209 -18.34 -12.33 -15.18
C GLU A 209 -18.71 -11.24 -14.16
N VAL A 210 -17.79 -10.90 -13.23
CA VAL A 210 -17.99 -9.78 -12.31
C VAL A 210 -18.19 -8.47 -13.07
N THR A 211 -17.37 -8.21 -14.11
CA THR A 211 -17.50 -7.03 -14.96
C THR A 211 -18.88 -6.96 -15.61
N SER A 212 -19.35 -8.07 -16.16
CA SER A 212 -20.68 -8.18 -16.80
C SER A 212 -21.82 -7.93 -15.80
N LEU A 213 -21.71 -8.47 -14.59
CA LEU A 213 -22.69 -8.27 -13.51
C LEU A 213 -22.73 -6.82 -13.02
N VAL A 214 -21.59 -6.12 -13.01
CA VAL A 214 -21.54 -4.69 -12.69
C VAL A 214 -22.20 -3.86 -13.78
N LEU A 215 -21.87 -4.11 -15.05
CA LEU A 215 -22.45 -3.40 -16.19
C LEU A 215 -23.97 -3.57 -16.29
N THR A 216 -24.49 -4.72 -15.86
CA THR A 216 -25.93 -5.02 -15.85
C THR A 216 -26.63 -4.67 -14.53
N GLY A 217 -25.91 -4.17 -13.52
CA GLY A 217 -26.47 -3.82 -12.19
C GLY A 217 -26.85 -5.01 -11.30
N ARG A 218 -26.42 -6.23 -11.66
CA ARG A 218 -26.84 -7.50 -11.04
C ARG A 218 -25.84 -8.10 -10.06
N LEU A 219 -24.73 -7.42 -9.78
CA LEU A 219 -23.69 -7.94 -8.88
C LEU A 219 -24.22 -8.29 -7.48
N HIS A 220 -25.24 -7.59 -6.98
CA HIS A 220 -25.86 -7.85 -5.68
C HIS A 220 -26.42 -9.28 -5.56
N GLU A 221 -26.80 -9.93 -6.67
CA GLU A 221 -27.28 -11.32 -6.70
C GLU A 221 -26.18 -12.34 -6.38
N LYS A 222 -24.91 -11.95 -6.53
CA LYS A 222 -23.74 -12.82 -6.33
C LYS A 222 -22.84 -12.37 -5.18
N MET A 223 -23.19 -11.27 -4.51
CA MET A 223 -22.47 -10.77 -3.35
C MET A 223 -23.17 -11.23 -2.08
N GLN A 224 -22.45 -11.91 -1.20
CA GLN A 224 -22.92 -12.21 0.13
C GLN A 224 -22.87 -10.92 0.97
N PRO A 225 -24.01 -10.38 1.45
CA PRO A 225 -24.01 -9.13 2.19
C PRO A 225 -23.25 -9.23 3.51
N LEU A 226 -22.71 -8.09 3.97
CA LEU A 226 -22.05 -7.98 5.28
C LEU A 226 -22.91 -8.54 6.42
N GLU A 227 -24.20 -8.24 6.42
CA GLU A 227 -25.15 -8.62 7.46
C GLU A 227 -25.29 -10.15 7.52
N GLU A 228 -25.31 -10.83 6.36
CA GLU A 228 -25.37 -12.29 6.28
C GLU A 228 -24.09 -12.95 6.82
N LEU A 229 -22.92 -12.36 6.52
CA LEU A 229 -21.64 -12.82 7.08
C LEU A 229 -21.63 -12.74 8.61
N LEU A 230 -22.40 -11.82 9.20
CA LEU A 230 -22.47 -11.61 10.64
C LEU A 230 -23.52 -12.47 11.35
N CYS A 231 -24.53 -12.97 10.63
CA CYS A 231 -25.57 -13.85 11.16
C CYS A 231 -25.00 -15.13 11.80
N ARG A 232 -23.76 -15.52 11.47
CA ARG A 232 -23.06 -16.66 12.11
C ARG A 232 -22.73 -16.44 13.59
N TYR A 233 -22.73 -15.20 14.06
CA TYR A 233 -22.38 -14.87 15.45
C TYR A 233 -23.63 -14.72 16.31
N ARG A 234 -23.51 -15.07 17.59
CA ARG A 234 -24.58 -14.81 18.57
C ARG A 234 -24.81 -13.31 18.69
N ARG A 235 -26.07 -12.89 18.82
CA ARG A 235 -26.47 -11.49 18.85
C ARG A 235 -26.54 -10.96 20.27
N PHE A 236 -26.12 -9.72 20.47
CA PHE A 236 -26.31 -8.95 21.70
C PHE A 236 -26.71 -7.52 21.33
N VAL A 237 -27.90 -7.09 21.76
CA VAL A 237 -28.43 -5.75 21.51
C VAL A 237 -28.08 -4.87 22.70
N CYS A 238 -27.37 -3.76 22.46
CA CYS A 238 -27.03 -2.82 23.52
C CYS A 238 -28.26 -2.12 24.09
N ASP A 239 -28.24 -1.83 25.38
CA ASP A 239 -29.13 -0.84 26.00
C ASP A 239 -28.55 0.58 25.91
N GLU A 240 -29.27 1.56 26.44
CA GLU A 240 -28.87 2.98 26.48
C GLU A 240 -27.49 3.22 27.09
N ARG A 241 -27.15 2.45 28.12
CA ARG A 241 -25.91 2.65 28.87
C ARG A 241 -24.71 2.09 28.11
N ARG A 242 -24.92 1.04 27.30
CA ARG A 242 -23.85 0.26 26.66
C ARG A 242 -23.63 0.61 25.20
N GLU A 243 -24.58 1.23 24.52
CA GLU A 243 -24.47 1.54 23.09
C GLU A 243 -23.28 2.47 22.78
N LYS A 244 -23.17 3.60 23.49
CA LYS A 244 -22.06 4.56 23.29
C LYS A 244 -20.69 3.94 23.64
N PRO A 245 -20.51 3.24 24.78
CA PRO A 245 -19.31 2.46 25.02
C PRO A 245 -19.00 1.43 23.93
N ALA A 246 -20.02 0.73 23.42
CA ALA A 246 -19.87 -0.27 22.37
C ALA A 246 -19.33 0.35 21.07
N ARG A 247 -19.94 1.44 20.59
CA ARG A 247 -19.48 2.17 19.39
C ARG A 247 -18.04 2.68 19.53
N ASN A 248 -17.63 3.05 20.74
CA ASN A 248 -16.28 3.50 21.03
C ASN A 248 -15.26 2.36 21.15
N GLY A 249 -15.69 1.10 21.06
CA GLY A 249 -14.82 -0.07 21.23
C GLY A 249 -14.34 -0.25 22.67
N ASN A 250 -15.21 0.03 23.65
CA ASN A 250 -14.94 -0.31 25.05
C ASN A 250 -15.45 -1.72 25.37
N PRO A 251 -14.84 -2.43 26.33
CA PRO A 251 -15.43 -3.63 26.90
C PRO A 251 -16.81 -3.33 27.50
N LEU A 252 -17.75 -4.27 27.35
CA LEU A 252 -19.11 -4.14 27.87
C LEU A 252 -19.32 -5.16 28.98
N GLN A 253 -19.83 -4.72 30.13
CA GLN A 253 -20.28 -5.63 31.18
C GLN A 253 -21.59 -6.30 30.74
N VAL A 254 -21.64 -7.64 30.85
CA VAL A 254 -22.80 -8.45 30.48
C VAL A 254 -23.01 -9.60 31.48
N GLY A 255 -24.25 -9.90 31.82
CA GLY A 255 -24.60 -11.10 32.59
C GLY A 255 -24.77 -12.33 31.69
N PRO A 256 -24.63 -13.56 32.25
CA PRO A 256 -24.85 -14.80 31.50
C PRO A 256 -26.30 -14.96 31.01
N ASP A 257 -27.26 -14.34 31.71
CA ASP A 257 -28.70 -14.42 31.41
C ASP A 257 -29.14 -13.41 30.33
N GLU A 258 -28.25 -12.52 29.87
CA GLU A 258 -28.56 -11.52 28.84
C GLU A 258 -28.48 -12.08 27.41
N PHE A 259 -28.22 -13.38 27.26
CA PHE A 259 -28.15 -14.06 25.97
C PHE A 259 -29.32 -15.03 25.82
N GLU A 260 -30.04 -14.98 24.70
CA GLU A 260 -31.16 -15.88 24.38
C GLU A 260 -30.80 -17.38 24.49
N LYS A 261 -29.53 -17.70 24.34
CA LYS A 261 -28.97 -19.05 24.40
C LYS A 261 -27.65 -19.01 25.15
N ARG A 262 -27.33 -20.12 25.83
CA ARG A 262 -26.07 -20.29 26.56
C ARG A 262 -24.86 -19.87 25.72
N ILE A 263 -24.02 -19.04 26.32
CA ILE A 263 -22.76 -18.55 25.75
C ILE A 263 -21.58 -19.12 26.55
N TYR A 264 -20.50 -19.46 25.86
CA TYR A 264 -19.30 -20.04 26.47
C TYR A 264 -18.13 -19.07 26.38
N ASN A 265 -17.17 -19.16 27.31
CA ASN A 265 -15.94 -18.39 27.24
C ASN A 265 -15.28 -18.46 25.85
N GLY A 266 -14.82 -17.32 25.34
CA GLY A 266 -14.22 -17.21 24.00
C GLY A 266 -15.21 -17.08 22.84
N SER A 267 -16.52 -17.24 23.08
CA SER A 267 -17.55 -17.08 22.04
C SER A 267 -17.48 -15.71 21.38
N ARG A 268 -17.69 -15.69 20.06
CA ARG A 268 -17.80 -14.45 19.27
C ARG A 268 -19.26 -14.00 19.21
N VAL A 269 -19.49 -12.72 19.50
CA VAL A 269 -20.82 -12.11 19.65
C VAL A 269 -20.90 -10.88 18.76
N LEU A 270 -21.91 -10.81 17.89
CA LEU A 270 -22.30 -9.61 17.18
C LEU A 270 -23.02 -8.67 18.15
N VAL A 271 -22.38 -7.53 18.43
CA VAL A 271 -22.96 -6.44 19.22
C VAL A 271 -23.66 -5.47 18.27
N MET A 272 -24.89 -5.12 18.60
CA MET A 272 -25.75 -4.24 17.81
C MET A 272 -26.26 -3.07 18.66
N ASP A 273 -26.62 -1.97 18.02
CA ASP A 273 -27.36 -0.89 18.67
C ASP A 273 -28.84 -1.27 18.91
N ARG A 274 -29.57 -0.37 19.56
CA ARG A 274 -31.01 -0.56 19.87
C ARG A 274 -31.90 -0.64 18.63
N GLU A 275 -31.44 -0.09 17.51
CA GLU A 275 -32.15 -0.13 16.23
C GLU A 275 -31.82 -1.40 15.43
N GLY A 276 -30.92 -2.25 15.95
CA GLY A 276 -30.50 -3.50 15.31
C GLY A 276 -29.35 -3.35 14.32
N ASN A 277 -28.71 -2.17 14.22
CA ASN A 277 -27.56 -1.99 13.36
C ASN A 277 -26.30 -2.60 13.98
N SER A 278 -25.47 -3.23 13.15
CA SER A 278 -24.23 -3.88 13.57
C SER A 278 -23.17 -2.88 14.04
N ILE A 279 -22.77 -2.97 15.31
CA ILE A 279 -21.67 -2.17 15.88
C ILE A 279 -20.33 -2.86 15.66
N GLY A 280 -20.23 -4.16 15.96
CA GLY A 280 -18.98 -4.92 15.87
C GLY A 280 -19.10 -6.34 16.41
N VAL A 281 -18.03 -7.12 16.27
CA VAL A 281 -17.94 -8.47 16.86
C VAL A 281 -16.99 -8.44 18.04
N PHE A 282 -17.47 -8.97 19.16
CA PHE A 282 -16.82 -8.98 20.46
C PHE A 282 -16.56 -10.43 20.90
N ARG A 283 -15.61 -10.63 21.80
CA ARG A 283 -15.30 -11.91 22.46
C ARG A 283 -15.86 -11.89 23.86
N TYR A 284 -16.61 -12.92 24.23
CA TYR A 284 -17.06 -13.11 25.60
C TYR A 284 -15.92 -13.67 26.48
N ASP A 285 -15.70 -13.04 27.62
CA ASP A 285 -14.80 -13.48 28.70
C ASP A 285 -15.68 -13.84 29.89
N GLU A 286 -15.88 -15.14 30.12
CA GLU A 286 -16.81 -15.66 31.13
C GLU A 286 -16.35 -15.33 32.55
N ASN A 287 -15.03 -15.38 32.80
CA ASN A 287 -14.44 -15.13 34.12
C ASN A 287 -14.67 -13.68 34.59
N LYS A 288 -14.74 -12.74 33.63
CA LYS A 288 -14.95 -11.32 33.92
C LYS A 288 -16.35 -10.84 33.56
N GLN A 289 -17.16 -11.68 32.93
CA GLN A 289 -18.50 -11.35 32.46
C GLN A 289 -18.50 -10.09 31.58
N ILE A 290 -17.58 -10.04 30.62
CA ILE A 290 -17.45 -8.91 29.69
C ILE A 290 -17.39 -9.36 28.23
N LEU A 291 -17.92 -8.51 27.35
CA LEU A 291 -17.66 -8.56 25.92
C LEU A 291 -16.49 -7.63 25.60
N ARG A 292 -15.40 -8.17 25.03
CA ARG A 292 -14.26 -7.38 24.55
C ARG A 292 -14.28 -7.23 23.03
N PRO A 293 -14.09 -6.03 22.47
CA PRO A 293 -14.15 -5.82 21.03
C PRO A 293 -13.02 -6.58 20.32
N ILE A 294 -13.37 -7.27 19.23
CA ILE A 294 -12.40 -7.87 18.31
C ILE A 294 -12.32 -7.02 17.03
N VAL A 295 -13.48 -6.67 16.48
CA VAL A 295 -13.59 -5.85 15.26
C VAL A 295 -14.81 -4.93 15.35
N MET A 296 -14.63 -3.69 14.89
CA MET A 296 -15.70 -2.69 14.84
C MET A 296 -16.21 -2.51 13.40
N ILE A 297 -17.50 -2.72 13.19
CA ILE A 297 -18.14 -2.83 11.87
C ILE A 297 -19.04 -1.61 11.55
N GLY A 298 -19.47 -0.87 12.58
CA GLY A 298 -20.31 0.32 12.44
C GLY A 298 -19.76 1.40 11.48
N PRO A 299 -20.64 2.34 11.05
CA PRO A 299 -20.30 3.40 10.10
C PRO A 299 -19.05 4.18 10.56
N GLU A 300 -18.14 4.43 9.62
CA GLU A 300 -16.85 5.10 9.91
C GLU A 300 -17.00 6.55 10.37
N GLU A 301 -18.15 7.16 10.07
CA GLU A 301 -18.51 8.54 10.43
C GLU A 301 -18.77 8.70 11.93
N GLU A 302 -19.09 7.63 12.66
CA GLU A 302 -19.40 7.69 14.10
C GLU A 302 -18.22 7.36 15.01
N ARG A 303 -17.02 7.14 14.45
CA ARG A 303 -15.80 6.95 15.25
C ARG A 303 -15.38 8.26 15.90
N ARG A 304 -16.01 8.62 17.02
CA ARG A 304 -15.38 9.52 17.99
C ARG A 304 -14.23 8.75 18.66
N PRO A 305 -13.00 9.27 18.65
CA PRO A 305 -11.90 8.59 19.32
C PRO A 305 -12.25 8.37 20.81
N ALA A 306 -11.88 7.19 21.34
CA ALA A 306 -12.15 6.78 22.73
C ALA A 306 -11.47 7.67 23.81
N ARG A 307 -10.69 8.67 23.38
CA ARG A 307 -10.25 9.82 24.17
C ARG A 307 -10.63 11.08 23.41
N PRO A 308 -11.06 12.17 24.09
CA PRO A 308 -11.13 13.48 23.44
C PRO A 308 -9.78 13.72 22.76
N PRO A 309 -9.77 14.17 21.49
CA PRO A 309 -8.52 14.43 20.79
C PRO A 309 -7.69 15.41 21.62
N ARG A 310 -6.38 15.16 21.71
CA ARG A 310 -5.48 16.10 22.40
C ARG A 310 -5.60 17.47 21.71
N PRO A 311 -5.64 18.58 22.46
CA PRO A 311 -5.62 19.92 21.89
C PRO A 311 -4.50 20.07 20.88
N ALA A 312 -4.83 20.60 19.71
CA ALA A 312 -3.89 20.71 18.60
C ALA A 312 -3.98 22.05 17.89
N VAL A 313 -2.82 22.50 17.40
CA VAL A 313 -2.71 23.53 16.37
C VAL A 313 -2.81 22.83 15.01
N LEU A 314 -3.78 23.24 14.21
CA LEU A 314 -4.09 22.62 12.93
C LEU A 314 -3.72 23.55 11.77
N SER A 315 -3.24 22.98 10.68
CA SER A 315 -3.21 23.67 9.39
C SER A 315 -3.81 22.79 8.30
N LEU A 316 -4.38 23.39 7.25
CA LEU A 316 -5.00 22.68 6.15
C LEU A 316 -4.52 23.22 4.80
N GLY A 317 -4.27 22.32 3.85
CA GLY A 317 -3.79 22.72 2.53
C GLY A 317 -3.16 21.59 1.70
N LYS A 318 -2.81 21.91 0.46
CA LYS A 318 -2.19 20.92 -0.46
C LYS A 318 -0.73 20.63 -0.12
N PHE A 319 0.00 21.64 0.37
CA PHE A 319 1.42 21.57 0.73
C PHE A 319 2.32 21.02 -0.39
N ASP A 320 1.95 21.23 -1.66
CA ASP A 320 2.74 20.78 -2.82
C ASP A 320 4.08 21.50 -2.86
N GLY A 321 5.17 20.73 -2.84
CA GLY A 321 6.54 21.25 -2.79
C GLY A 321 7.02 21.69 -1.41
N VAL A 322 6.16 21.86 -0.41
CA VAL A 322 6.54 22.37 0.94
C VAL A 322 7.52 23.56 0.84
N HIS A 323 7.17 24.54 0.00
CA HIS A 323 7.99 25.72 -0.29
C HIS A 323 8.04 26.71 0.87
N ILE A 324 8.85 27.77 0.79
CA ILE A 324 9.06 28.70 1.93
C ILE A 324 7.77 29.35 2.44
N GLY A 325 6.80 29.61 1.55
CA GLY A 325 5.45 30.04 1.96
C GLY A 325 4.71 29.01 2.83
N HIS A 326 4.75 27.71 2.47
CA HIS A 326 4.23 26.65 3.33
C HIS A 326 5.03 26.54 4.62
N GLN A 327 6.36 26.67 4.57
CA GLN A 327 7.22 26.60 5.75
C GLN A 327 6.92 27.73 6.74
N ALA A 328 6.53 28.92 6.28
CA ALA A 328 6.08 29.99 7.16
C ALA A 328 4.82 29.60 7.96
N ILE A 329 3.83 28.98 7.30
CA ILE A 329 2.63 28.43 7.96
C ILE A 329 3.03 27.35 8.98
N LEU A 330 3.92 26.43 8.59
CA LEU A 330 4.35 25.33 9.46
C LEU A 330 5.17 25.83 10.67
N ARG A 331 6.03 26.85 10.51
CA ARG A 331 6.79 27.47 11.61
C ARG A 331 5.84 28.13 12.60
N GLU A 332 4.87 28.89 12.13
CA GLU A 332 3.90 29.54 13.00
C GLU A 332 3.03 28.51 13.74
N MET A 333 2.64 27.44 13.06
CA MET A 333 1.93 26.31 13.67
C MET A 333 2.76 25.61 14.76
N LEU A 334 4.06 25.39 14.53
CA LEU A 334 4.95 24.79 15.52
C LEU A 334 5.20 25.71 16.72
N ARG A 335 5.43 27.01 16.47
CA ARG A 335 5.59 28.03 17.51
C ARG A 335 4.40 28.05 18.47
N GLN A 336 3.18 28.12 17.94
CA GLN A 336 1.96 28.11 18.75
C GLN A 336 1.75 26.79 19.49
N ALA A 337 2.13 25.67 18.88
CA ALA A 337 2.01 24.35 19.51
C ALA A 337 2.98 24.20 20.69
N GLU A 338 4.20 24.72 20.57
CA GLU A 338 5.20 24.73 21.63
C GLU A 338 4.79 25.64 22.79
N GLU A 339 4.39 26.87 22.50
CA GLU A 339 3.95 27.86 23.50
C GLU A 339 2.80 27.35 24.37
N GLU A 340 1.85 26.63 23.77
CA GLU A 340 0.64 26.14 24.46
C GLU A 340 0.67 24.65 24.78
N LYS A 341 1.81 23.98 24.57
CA LYS A 341 2.00 22.54 24.82
C LYS A 341 0.94 21.68 24.13
N MET A 342 0.56 22.06 22.90
CA MET A 342 -0.42 21.37 22.06
C MET A 342 0.26 20.44 21.05
N GLY A 343 -0.51 19.49 20.50
CA GLY A 343 -0.07 18.71 19.35
C GLY A 343 -0.13 19.51 18.05
N THR A 344 0.52 19.02 17.00
CA THR A 344 0.40 19.57 15.65
C THR A 344 -0.36 18.61 14.74
N VAL A 345 -1.36 19.11 14.01
CA VAL A 345 -2.10 18.35 13.00
C VAL A 345 -2.06 19.07 11.66
N LEU A 346 -1.53 18.43 10.64
CA LEU A 346 -1.58 18.94 9.27
C LEU A 346 -2.59 18.14 8.45
N PHE A 347 -3.61 18.81 7.94
CA PHE A 347 -4.59 18.21 7.05
C PHE A 347 -4.23 18.48 5.59
N SER A 348 -3.79 17.44 4.88
CA SER A 348 -3.41 17.51 3.48
C SER A 348 -4.09 16.44 2.64
N PHE A 349 -3.91 16.51 1.32
CA PHE A 349 -4.53 15.62 0.37
C PHE A 349 -3.50 14.74 -0.36
N THR A 350 -3.84 13.48 -0.62
CA THR A 350 -3.02 12.53 -1.43
C THR A 350 -3.13 12.80 -2.92
N ASN A 351 -4.23 13.40 -3.36
CA ASN A 351 -4.47 13.82 -4.73
C ASN A 351 -4.92 15.30 -4.75
N PRO A 352 -4.56 16.08 -5.78
CA PRO A 352 -5.09 17.43 -5.94
C PRO A 352 -6.62 17.38 -6.04
N PRO A 353 -7.37 18.30 -5.40
CA PRO A 353 -8.82 18.42 -5.59
C PRO A 353 -9.24 18.48 -7.06
N GLU A 354 -8.38 19.05 -7.92
CA GLU A 354 -8.55 19.15 -9.37
C GLU A 354 -8.60 17.79 -10.09
N SER A 355 -8.03 16.74 -9.49
CA SER A 355 -8.08 15.38 -10.04
C SER A 355 -9.50 14.79 -10.03
N VAL A 356 -10.41 15.34 -9.22
CA VAL A 356 -11.82 14.92 -9.16
C VAL A 356 -12.69 15.72 -10.14
N THR A 357 -12.17 16.82 -10.71
CA THR A 357 -12.87 17.68 -11.68
C THR A 357 -12.45 17.41 -13.13
N GLY A 358 -11.76 16.30 -13.40
CA GLY A 358 -11.40 15.88 -14.76
C GLY A 358 -10.14 16.51 -15.36
N HIS A 359 -9.37 17.29 -14.58
CA HIS A 359 -8.09 17.84 -15.04
C HIS A 359 -6.96 16.82 -14.86
N LYS A 360 -6.03 16.74 -15.83
CA LYS A 360 -4.86 15.83 -15.77
C LYS A 360 -4.10 16.02 -14.46
N SER A 361 -3.97 14.94 -13.69
CA SER A 361 -3.21 14.89 -12.43
C SER A 361 -1.71 14.72 -12.70
N GLY A 362 -1.10 15.74 -13.30
CA GLY A 362 0.36 15.83 -13.50
C GLY A 362 0.92 17.15 -12.94
N ASP A 363 2.25 17.31 -12.99
CA ASP A 363 3.00 18.50 -12.52
C ASP A 363 3.04 18.74 -11.01
N LEU A 364 3.20 17.71 -10.17
CA LEU A 364 3.47 17.89 -8.73
C LEU A 364 4.93 18.29 -8.47
N LEU A 365 5.18 19.17 -7.50
CA LEU A 365 6.54 19.49 -7.07
C LEU A 365 7.14 18.35 -6.24
N THR A 366 6.29 17.63 -5.51
CA THR A 366 6.66 16.51 -4.65
C THR A 366 5.67 15.37 -4.80
N THR A 367 6.15 14.12 -4.81
CA THR A 367 5.28 12.95 -4.64
C THR A 367 4.67 12.93 -3.23
N ALA A 368 3.66 12.08 -3.01
CA ALA A 368 3.08 11.92 -1.66
C ALA A 368 4.12 11.47 -0.64
N ASP A 369 5.03 10.56 -1.02
CA ASP A 369 6.08 10.07 -0.14
C ASP A 369 7.14 11.13 0.16
N GLU A 370 7.58 11.90 -0.85
CA GLU A 370 8.49 13.05 -0.65
C GLU A 370 7.86 14.10 0.25
N LYS A 371 6.60 14.46 0.03
CA LYS A 371 5.86 15.42 0.86
C LYS A 371 5.79 14.94 2.31
N ARG A 372 5.46 13.67 2.54
CA ARG A 372 5.41 13.09 3.89
C ARG A 372 6.75 13.21 4.60
N LEU A 373 7.85 12.91 3.90
CA LEU A 373 9.20 12.98 4.46
C LEU A 373 9.55 14.41 4.86
N LEU A 374 9.34 15.38 3.96
CA LEU A 374 9.60 16.80 4.21
C LEU A 374 8.81 17.33 5.41
N LEU A 375 7.54 16.96 5.53
CA LEU A 375 6.70 17.37 6.65
C LEU A 375 7.12 16.74 7.98
N LYS A 376 7.62 15.50 7.95
CA LYS A 376 8.18 14.83 9.13
C LYS A 376 9.51 15.48 9.56
N GLU A 377 10.40 15.75 8.59
CA GLU A 377 11.67 16.46 8.82
C GLU A 377 11.42 17.87 9.40
N PHE A 378 10.32 18.51 9.02
CA PHE A 378 9.91 19.81 9.58
C PHE A 378 9.40 19.73 11.03
N GLY A 379 9.13 18.54 11.58
CA GLY A 379 8.68 18.34 12.96
C GLY A 379 7.16 18.25 13.16
N ILE A 380 6.37 18.03 12.10
CA ILE A 380 4.91 17.90 12.23
C ILE A 380 4.54 16.56 12.88
N GLY A 381 3.82 16.62 14.00
CA GLY A 381 3.47 15.46 14.82
C GLY A 381 2.46 14.52 14.16
N LYS A 382 1.35 15.05 13.62
CA LYS A 382 0.33 14.27 12.94
C LYS A 382 0.06 14.82 11.55
N ILE A 383 0.28 14.00 10.52
CA ILE A 383 -0.03 14.34 9.12
C ILE A 383 -1.22 13.50 8.68
N ILE A 384 -2.31 14.16 8.30
CA ILE A 384 -3.49 13.53 7.71
C ILE A 384 -3.39 13.70 6.21
N GLU A 385 -3.39 12.58 5.49
CA GLU A 385 -3.43 12.59 4.04
C GLU A 385 -4.75 12.00 3.58
N ALA A 386 -5.75 12.87 3.50
CA ALA A 386 -7.06 12.48 2.99
C ALA A 386 -6.98 12.28 1.47
N ARG A 387 -7.73 11.32 0.93
CA ARG A 387 -8.00 11.31 -0.51
C ARG A 387 -9.17 12.25 -0.77
N PHE A 388 -8.99 13.25 -1.63
CA PHE A 388 -10.08 14.12 -2.04
C PHE A 388 -11.05 13.28 -2.91
N THR A 389 -12.28 13.09 -2.43
CA THR A 389 -13.33 12.30 -3.08
C THR A 389 -14.53 13.17 -3.43
N ARG A 390 -15.44 12.66 -4.25
CA ARG A 390 -16.73 13.32 -4.50
C ARG A 390 -17.51 13.56 -3.21
N ALA A 391 -17.54 12.59 -2.29
CA ALA A 391 -18.19 12.75 -0.98
C ALA A 391 -17.55 13.90 -0.17
N MET A 392 -16.22 14.02 -0.18
CA MET A 392 -15.51 15.11 0.49
C MET A 392 -15.80 16.47 -0.14
N ARG A 393 -15.96 16.53 -1.47
CA ARG A 393 -16.37 17.74 -2.19
C ARG A 393 -17.77 18.20 -1.78
N GLU A 394 -18.68 17.27 -1.53
CA GLU A 394 -20.06 17.59 -1.11
C GLU A 394 -20.20 17.86 0.40
N THR A 395 -19.12 17.74 1.18
CA THR A 395 -19.16 17.94 2.65
C THR A 395 -19.37 19.42 2.99
N PRO A 396 -20.44 19.79 3.73
CA PRO A 396 -20.65 21.16 4.18
C PRO A 396 -19.49 21.70 5.02
N ALA A 397 -19.23 23.02 4.95
CA ALA A 397 -18.08 23.65 5.62
C ALA A 397 -18.19 23.58 7.16
N ASP A 398 -19.39 23.74 7.70
CA ASP A 398 -19.71 23.62 9.12
C ASP A 398 -19.49 22.20 9.63
N VAL A 399 -19.93 21.18 8.88
CA VAL A 399 -19.68 19.76 9.19
C VAL A 399 -18.18 19.46 9.18
N PHE A 400 -17.46 19.93 8.16
CA PHE A 400 -16.01 19.75 8.09
C PHE A 400 -15.28 20.41 9.27
N LEU A 401 -15.68 21.62 9.65
CA LEU A 401 -15.10 22.35 10.78
C LEU A 401 -15.41 21.67 12.13
N LYS A 402 -16.69 21.42 12.41
CA LYS A 402 -17.17 20.91 13.71
C LYS A 402 -16.77 19.45 13.93
N ASP A 403 -17.05 18.58 12.97
CA ASP A 403 -16.92 17.13 13.19
C ASP A 403 -15.51 16.64 12.91
N ILE A 404 -14.84 17.24 11.91
CA ILE A 404 -13.52 16.78 11.48
C ILE A 404 -12.42 17.57 12.19
N LEU A 405 -12.32 18.88 11.95
CA LEU A 405 -11.19 19.66 12.50
C LEU A 405 -11.24 19.72 14.03
N ILE A 406 -12.39 20.06 14.61
CA ILE A 406 -12.56 20.17 16.07
C ILE A 406 -12.80 18.79 16.68
N GLY A 407 -13.88 18.11 16.29
CA GLY A 407 -14.37 16.90 16.94
C GLY A 407 -13.41 15.70 16.84
N ARG A 408 -12.79 15.50 15.68
CA ARG A 408 -11.89 14.36 15.43
C ARG A 408 -10.42 14.68 15.66
N TYR A 409 -9.99 15.91 15.38
CA TYR A 409 -8.58 16.29 15.46
C TYR A 409 -8.23 17.25 16.60
N GLY A 410 -9.20 17.70 17.40
CA GLY A 410 -8.96 18.47 18.61
C GLY A 410 -8.42 19.87 18.35
N MET A 411 -8.75 20.44 17.19
CA MET A 411 -8.31 21.77 16.82
C MET A 411 -8.72 22.80 17.88
N LYS A 412 -7.73 23.49 18.43
CA LYS A 412 -7.89 24.68 19.30
C LYS A 412 -7.34 25.94 18.66
N LYS A 413 -6.46 25.78 17.68
CA LYS A 413 -5.90 26.86 16.89
C LYS A 413 -5.78 26.41 15.45
N ILE A 414 -6.01 27.32 14.50
CA ILE A 414 -5.82 27.05 13.08
C ILE A 414 -4.89 28.10 12.46
N VAL A 415 -3.85 27.63 11.77
CA VAL A 415 -2.87 28.46 11.06
C VAL A 415 -2.99 28.21 9.56
N VAL A 416 -3.37 29.21 8.78
CA VAL A 416 -3.65 29.07 7.35
C VAL A 416 -3.11 30.25 6.55
N GLY A 417 -2.96 30.08 5.24
CA GLY A 417 -2.73 31.20 4.33
C GLY A 417 -4.04 31.93 3.98
N PRO A 418 -3.97 33.14 3.39
CA PRO A 418 -5.14 33.92 3.03
C PRO A 418 -6.05 33.25 1.98
N ASP A 419 -5.49 32.38 1.12
CA ASP A 419 -6.25 31.68 0.07
C ASP A 419 -6.92 30.39 0.57
N CYS A 420 -6.95 30.16 1.89
CA CYS A 420 -7.48 28.94 2.48
C CYS A 420 -8.98 28.79 2.18
N CYS A 421 -9.35 27.65 1.61
CA CYS A 421 -10.74 27.31 1.35
C CYS A 421 -11.02 25.82 1.58
N PHE A 422 -12.22 25.49 2.06
CA PHE A 422 -12.69 24.14 2.35
C PHE A 422 -14.22 24.06 2.32
N GLY A 423 -14.75 22.84 2.42
CA GLY A 423 -16.18 22.57 2.35
C GLY A 423 -16.77 22.71 0.95
N LYS A 424 -18.03 22.29 0.82
CA LYS A 424 -18.81 22.37 -0.41
C LYS A 424 -18.79 23.79 -0.96
N ASP A 425 -18.55 23.89 -2.27
CA ASP A 425 -18.50 25.14 -3.02
C ASP A 425 -17.52 26.20 -2.46
N ARG A 426 -16.50 25.76 -1.69
CA ARG A 426 -15.48 26.62 -1.07
C ARG A 426 -16.06 27.66 -0.10
N VAL A 427 -17.23 27.39 0.47
CA VAL A 427 -17.90 28.27 1.45
C VAL A 427 -17.05 28.47 2.70
N GLY A 428 -16.33 27.43 3.14
CA GLY A 428 -15.35 27.56 4.21
C GLY A 428 -14.14 28.33 3.72
N ASN A 429 -13.88 29.50 4.29
CA ASN A 429 -12.72 30.36 4.00
C ASN A 429 -12.21 31.02 5.30
N VAL A 430 -11.29 31.97 5.20
CA VAL A 430 -10.74 32.67 6.37
C VAL A 430 -11.81 33.42 7.16
N ASP A 431 -12.75 34.09 6.47
CA ASP A 431 -13.82 34.84 7.13
C ASP A 431 -14.83 33.90 7.80
N PHE A 432 -15.14 32.77 7.16
CA PHE A 432 -15.91 31.69 7.77
C PHE A 432 -15.24 31.17 9.05
N LEU A 433 -13.92 30.94 9.01
CA LEU A 433 -13.18 30.50 10.19
C LEU A 433 -13.21 31.55 11.30
N ARG A 434 -13.11 32.84 10.98
CA ARG A 434 -13.17 33.92 11.98
C ARG A 434 -14.57 34.04 12.58
N ALA A 435 -15.62 33.97 11.76
CA ALA A 435 -17.00 34.10 12.19
C ALA A 435 -17.44 33.00 13.18
N HIS A 436 -16.85 31.81 13.10
CA HIS A 436 -17.18 30.67 13.98
C HIS A 436 -16.16 30.44 15.11
N ALA A 437 -15.12 31.27 15.21
CA ALA A 437 -14.00 31.06 16.14
C ALA A 437 -14.43 31.15 17.61
N GLU A 438 -15.19 32.19 17.95
CA GLU A 438 -15.68 32.43 19.32
C GLU A 438 -16.67 31.35 19.77
N GLU A 439 -17.71 31.10 18.95
CA GLU A 439 -18.75 30.10 19.24
C GLU A 439 -18.17 28.70 19.46
N LEU A 440 -17.19 28.30 18.65
CA LEU A 440 -16.64 26.94 18.65
C LEU A 440 -15.33 26.81 19.45
N GLY A 441 -14.86 27.89 20.08
CA GLY A 441 -13.75 27.88 21.02
C GLY A 441 -12.39 27.52 20.41
N TYR A 442 -12.02 28.18 19.31
CA TYR A 442 -10.69 28.12 18.69
C TYR A 442 -10.20 29.50 18.24
N THR A 443 -8.92 29.64 17.89
CA THR A 443 -8.37 30.88 17.30
C THR A 443 -7.85 30.69 15.88
N VAL A 444 -7.87 31.75 15.08
CA VAL A 444 -7.44 31.75 13.67
C VAL A 444 -6.20 32.64 13.51
N THR A 445 -5.13 32.09 12.95
CA THR A 445 -3.95 32.84 12.52
C THR A 445 -3.81 32.76 11.01
N VAL A 446 -3.68 33.91 10.36
CA VAL A 446 -3.47 34.00 8.92
C VAL A 446 -2.03 34.41 8.68
N VAL A 447 -1.26 33.55 8.01
CA VAL A 447 0.13 33.84 7.63
C VAL A 447 0.13 34.46 6.25
N GLU A 448 0.69 35.66 6.15
CA GLU A 448 0.81 36.39 4.88
C GLU A 448 1.68 35.64 3.87
N LYS A 449 1.45 35.95 2.58
CA LYS A 449 2.20 35.32 1.50
C LYS A 449 3.65 35.79 1.52
N VAL A 450 4.58 34.84 1.50
CA VAL A 450 6.02 35.13 1.41
C VAL A 450 6.36 35.64 0.01
N MET A 451 7.09 36.75 -0.02
CA MET A 451 7.58 37.40 -1.25
C MET A 451 9.06 37.04 -1.47
N MET A 452 9.45 36.83 -2.73
CA MET A 452 10.84 36.64 -3.16
C MET A 452 11.03 37.38 -4.48
N ASP A 453 12.00 38.30 -4.51
CA ASP A 453 12.30 39.16 -5.66
C ASP A 453 11.08 39.94 -6.16
N GLY A 454 10.27 40.49 -5.23
CA GLY A 454 9.06 41.27 -5.57
C GLY A 454 7.83 40.45 -5.97
N GLU A 455 7.95 39.12 -6.06
CA GLU A 455 6.85 38.23 -6.46
C GLU A 455 6.46 37.25 -5.36
N ILE A 456 5.18 36.84 -5.34
CA ILE A 456 4.65 35.85 -4.40
C ILE A 456 5.29 34.48 -4.64
N VAL A 457 5.73 33.80 -3.58
CA VAL A 457 6.13 32.39 -3.67
C VAL A 457 4.91 31.48 -3.61
N SER A 458 4.69 30.72 -4.68
CA SER A 458 3.59 29.77 -4.82
C SER A 458 4.01 28.50 -5.56
N SER A 459 3.27 27.40 -5.39
CA SER A 459 3.53 26.16 -6.15
C SER A 459 3.47 26.37 -7.67
N SER A 460 2.58 27.25 -8.17
CA SER A 460 2.48 27.54 -9.61
C SER A 460 3.73 28.23 -10.15
N ARG A 461 4.26 29.23 -9.42
CA ARG A 461 5.51 29.91 -9.79
C ARG A 461 6.69 28.95 -9.82
N ILE A 462 6.81 28.09 -8.81
CA ILE A 462 7.91 27.13 -8.74
C ILE A 462 7.83 26.11 -9.89
N LYS A 463 6.63 25.64 -10.24
CA LYS A 463 6.45 24.75 -11.40
C LYS A 463 6.89 25.43 -12.70
N ALA A 464 6.60 26.72 -12.89
CA ALA A 464 7.07 27.47 -14.04
C ALA A 464 8.60 27.55 -14.08
N LEU A 465 9.23 27.93 -12.96
CA LEU A 465 10.70 27.99 -12.84
C LEU A 465 11.36 26.63 -13.13
N VAL A 466 10.79 25.52 -12.64
CA VAL A 466 11.30 24.17 -12.94
C VAL A 466 11.19 23.87 -14.44
N LYS A 467 10.03 24.14 -15.06
CA LYS A 467 9.80 23.93 -16.50
C LYS A 467 10.69 24.80 -17.39
N GLU A 468 11.11 25.97 -16.90
CA GLU A 468 12.05 26.88 -17.57
C GLU A 468 13.53 26.49 -17.34
N GLY A 469 13.81 25.51 -16.47
CA GLY A 469 15.18 25.11 -16.11
C GLY A 469 15.87 26.10 -15.16
N ARG A 470 15.15 27.05 -14.57
CA ARG A 470 15.64 28.03 -13.59
C ARG A 470 15.74 27.40 -12.19
N MET A 471 16.60 26.39 -12.09
CA MET A 471 16.68 25.49 -10.94
C MET A 471 17.09 26.20 -9.64
N GLU A 472 18.00 27.17 -9.72
CA GLU A 472 18.48 27.94 -8.56
C GLU A 472 17.37 28.79 -7.95
N GLU A 473 16.55 29.42 -8.79
CA GLU A 473 15.42 30.23 -8.34
C GLU A 473 14.29 29.38 -7.77
N ALA A 474 14.02 28.23 -8.40
CA ALA A 474 13.13 27.23 -7.85
C ALA A 474 13.63 26.76 -6.47
N ALA A 475 14.95 26.58 -6.30
CA ALA A 475 15.54 26.17 -5.04
C ALA A 475 15.38 27.23 -3.94
N ARG A 476 15.60 28.51 -4.25
CA ARG A 476 15.34 29.64 -3.33
C ARG A 476 13.88 29.68 -2.88
N CYS A 477 12.94 29.49 -3.81
CA CYS A 477 11.51 29.45 -3.49
C CYS A 477 11.11 28.20 -2.68
N LEU A 478 11.74 27.05 -2.94
CA LEU A 478 11.51 25.81 -2.20
C LEU A 478 12.19 25.78 -0.83
N GLY A 479 13.22 26.62 -0.62
CA GLY A 479 14.14 26.55 0.51
C GLY A 479 15.11 25.35 0.44
N ARG A 480 15.20 24.69 -0.71
CA ARG A 480 16.04 23.52 -1.00
C ARG A 480 16.06 23.24 -2.50
N PRO A 481 17.06 22.53 -3.04
CA PRO A 481 17.04 22.06 -4.42
C PRO A 481 15.80 21.24 -4.77
N PHE A 482 15.29 21.42 -5.99
CA PHE A 482 14.29 20.51 -6.55
C PHE A 482 14.92 19.12 -6.68
N ALA A 483 14.21 18.08 -6.27
CA ALA A 483 14.76 16.74 -6.22
C ALA A 483 13.74 15.70 -6.68
N VAL A 484 14.24 14.55 -7.12
CA VAL A 484 13.46 13.34 -7.36
C VAL A 484 13.99 12.21 -6.51
N ARG A 485 13.12 11.31 -6.07
CA ARG A 485 13.48 10.16 -5.25
C ARG A 485 12.91 8.88 -5.84
N ASP A 486 13.79 7.96 -6.23
CA ASP A 486 13.43 6.62 -6.69
C ASP A 486 14.61 5.65 -6.48
N ARG A 487 14.39 4.36 -6.77
CA ARG A 487 15.45 3.35 -6.76
C ARG A 487 16.30 3.44 -8.02
N VAL A 488 17.60 3.24 -7.83
CA VAL A 488 18.56 3.10 -8.94
C VAL A 488 18.20 1.87 -9.76
N GLY A 489 17.84 2.07 -11.03
CA GLY A 489 17.56 1.03 -12.00
C GLY A 489 18.80 0.47 -12.69
N TYR A 490 18.60 -0.57 -13.51
CA TYR A 490 19.63 -1.13 -14.38
C TYR A 490 19.69 -0.34 -15.69
N GLY A 491 20.90 0.09 -16.08
CA GLY A 491 21.18 0.76 -17.35
C GLY A 491 21.88 -0.18 -18.34
N ARG A 492 21.98 0.23 -19.61
CA ARG A 492 22.94 -0.40 -20.54
C ARG A 492 24.30 0.21 -20.22
N HIS A 493 25.31 -0.60 -19.92
CA HIS A 493 26.68 -0.24 -19.51
C HIS A 493 27.49 0.57 -20.57
N LEU A 494 26.85 1.39 -21.41
CA LEU A 494 27.47 2.18 -22.47
C LEU A 494 28.34 3.31 -21.89
N GLY A 495 27.91 3.93 -20.79
CA GLY A 495 28.68 4.96 -20.08
C GLY A 495 29.97 4.41 -19.47
N GLU A 496 29.98 3.15 -19.02
CA GLU A 496 31.18 2.50 -18.48
C GLU A 496 32.29 2.37 -19.55
N GLN A 497 31.93 2.11 -20.81
CA GLN A 497 32.88 2.05 -21.93
C GLN A 497 33.48 3.42 -22.30
N LEU A 498 32.83 4.53 -21.90
CA LEU A 498 33.27 5.90 -22.12
C LEU A 498 33.94 6.53 -20.88
N GLY A 499 34.05 5.79 -19.77
CA GLY A 499 34.63 6.27 -18.50
C GLY A 499 33.65 7.00 -17.58
N TYR A 500 32.35 6.97 -17.88
CA TYR A 500 31.28 7.64 -17.13
C TYR A 500 30.23 6.61 -16.67
N PRO A 501 30.44 5.86 -15.57
CA PRO A 501 29.38 5.03 -14.99
C PRO A 501 28.16 5.89 -14.65
N THR A 502 26.97 5.49 -15.10
CA THR A 502 25.73 6.25 -14.92
C THR A 502 24.70 5.48 -14.08
N LEU A 503 24.17 6.15 -13.06
CA LEU A 503 22.98 5.72 -12.35
C LEU A 503 21.76 6.05 -13.18
N ASN A 504 20.87 5.08 -13.33
CA ASN A 504 19.62 5.26 -14.07
C ASN A 504 18.48 5.45 -13.07
N LEU A 505 17.84 6.61 -13.09
CA LEU A 505 16.70 6.94 -12.24
C LEU A 505 15.45 7.13 -13.10
N ARG A 506 14.35 6.51 -12.64
CA ARG A 506 13.04 6.74 -13.23
C ARG A 506 12.45 8.02 -12.65
N MET A 507 11.81 8.79 -13.51
CA MET A 507 11.20 10.05 -13.13
C MET A 507 9.73 9.79 -12.81
N PRO A 508 9.26 10.06 -11.58
CA PRO A 508 7.87 9.80 -11.21
C PRO A 508 6.92 10.56 -12.15
N PRO A 509 5.98 9.88 -12.84
CA PRO A 509 5.17 10.47 -13.90
C PRO A 509 4.25 11.60 -13.42
N GLU A 510 3.95 11.64 -12.13
CA GLU A 510 3.12 12.68 -11.51
C GLU A 510 3.87 14.00 -11.26
N LYS A 511 5.20 14.02 -11.30
CA LYS A 511 5.99 15.22 -10.99
C LYS A 511 6.07 16.19 -12.17
N VAL A 512 6.35 17.45 -11.86
CA VAL A 512 6.79 18.43 -12.86
C VAL A 512 8.20 18.07 -13.33
N PHE A 513 8.41 18.14 -14.64
CA PHE A 513 9.71 17.86 -15.24
C PHE A 513 10.42 19.14 -15.65
N PRO A 514 11.74 19.22 -15.43
CA PRO A 514 12.55 20.30 -15.99
C PRO A 514 12.76 20.10 -17.51
N PRO A 515 13.36 21.07 -18.23
CA PRO A 515 13.77 20.88 -19.62
C PRO A 515 14.60 19.62 -19.84
N ARG A 516 14.58 19.07 -21.06
CA ARG A 516 15.51 17.98 -21.40
C ARG A 516 16.91 18.53 -21.55
N GLY A 517 17.89 17.83 -20.99
CA GLY A 517 19.29 18.22 -21.10
C GLY A 517 20.12 17.90 -19.87
N VAL A 518 21.26 18.58 -19.78
CA VAL A 518 22.31 18.31 -18.80
C VAL A 518 22.18 19.24 -17.60
N TYR A 519 22.35 18.67 -16.41
CA TYR A 519 22.23 19.36 -15.13
C TYR A 519 23.42 19.06 -14.21
N ALA A 520 23.84 20.08 -13.44
CA ALA A 520 24.60 19.87 -12.21
C ALA A 520 23.67 19.29 -11.15
N THR A 521 24.07 18.18 -10.54
CA THR A 521 23.24 17.43 -9.58
C THR A 521 24.02 16.94 -8.38
N VAL A 522 23.32 16.76 -7.26
CA VAL A 522 23.84 16.01 -6.11
C VAL A 522 22.93 14.82 -5.84
N ALA A 523 23.51 13.63 -5.79
CA ALA A 523 22.80 12.42 -5.39
C ALA A 523 23.08 12.12 -3.92
N GLU A 524 22.01 11.89 -3.16
CA GLU A 524 22.06 11.37 -1.80
C GLU A 524 21.75 9.85 -1.85
N LEU A 525 22.73 9.04 -1.46
CA LEU A 525 22.69 7.58 -1.45
C LEU A 525 23.16 7.08 -0.09
N SER A 526 22.31 6.34 0.62
CA SER A 526 22.65 5.77 1.95
C SER A 526 23.20 6.80 2.96
N GLY A 527 22.80 8.08 2.83
CA GLY A 527 23.25 9.20 3.67
C GLY A 527 24.52 9.92 3.16
N GLU A 528 25.19 9.38 2.15
CA GLU A 528 26.34 9.99 1.49
C GLU A 528 25.90 10.90 0.33
N HIS A 529 26.63 11.99 0.11
CA HIS A 529 26.34 12.97 -0.94
C HIS A 529 27.40 12.93 -2.03
N PHE A 530 26.96 12.77 -3.28
CA PHE A 530 27.84 12.70 -4.44
C PHE A 530 27.49 13.80 -5.43
N PRO A 531 28.38 14.77 -5.68
CA PRO A 531 28.23 15.71 -6.79
C PRO A 531 28.31 14.96 -8.11
N GLY A 532 27.62 15.43 -9.13
CA GLY A 532 27.60 14.76 -10.41
C GLY A 532 26.91 15.53 -11.52
N MET A 533 27.02 14.97 -12.71
CA MET A 533 26.38 15.44 -13.93
C MET A 533 25.23 14.50 -14.26
N SER A 534 24.04 15.04 -14.53
CA SER A 534 22.92 14.22 -15.00
C SER A 534 22.39 14.68 -16.35
N ASN A 535 21.89 13.73 -17.13
CA ASN A 535 21.11 13.98 -18.33
C ASN A 535 19.66 13.54 -18.08
N PHE A 536 18.71 14.47 -18.21
CA PHE A 536 17.28 14.17 -18.16
C PHE A 536 16.70 14.17 -19.58
N GLY A 537 16.11 13.05 -20.00
CA GLY A 537 15.61 12.87 -21.36
C GLY A 537 14.63 11.71 -21.52
N VAL A 538 14.13 11.52 -22.75
CA VAL A 538 13.28 10.38 -23.14
C VAL A 538 14.05 9.59 -24.19
N LYS A 539 14.20 8.28 -23.98
CA LYS A 539 14.89 7.44 -24.96
C LYS A 539 14.11 7.45 -26.29
N PRO A 540 14.76 7.72 -27.43
CA PRO A 540 14.17 7.44 -28.73
C PRO A 540 14.16 5.92 -28.93
N THR A 541 13.13 5.25 -28.43
CA THR A 541 12.87 3.82 -28.64
C THR A 541 11.59 3.62 -29.45
N VAL A 542 11.49 2.47 -30.12
CA VAL A 542 10.42 2.07 -31.06
C VAL A 542 9.01 2.11 -30.40
N GLU A 543 8.94 2.10 -29.07
CA GLU A 543 7.70 2.28 -28.29
C GLU A 543 7.45 3.76 -27.98
N LYS A 544 6.31 4.30 -28.43
CA LYS A 544 5.94 5.72 -28.33
C LYS A 544 5.70 6.26 -26.90
N ASP A 545 5.83 5.43 -25.86
CA ASP A 545 5.43 5.77 -24.48
C ASP A 545 6.50 5.44 -23.40
N ALA A 546 7.79 5.36 -23.76
CA ALA A 546 8.84 5.12 -22.77
C ALA A 546 8.89 6.25 -21.70
N PRO A 547 8.85 5.91 -20.40
CA PRO A 547 8.86 6.92 -19.35
C PRO A 547 10.19 7.70 -19.34
N PRO A 548 10.16 9.02 -19.05
CA PRO A 548 11.37 9.82 -18.95
C PRO A 548 12.32 9.24 -17.90
N ALA A 549 13.61 9.26 -18.23
CA ALA A 549 14.67 8.74 -17.39
C ALA A 549 15.72 9.83 -17.14
N CYS A 550 16.38 9.74 -16.00
CA CYS A 550 17.52 10.56 -15.66
C CYS A 550 18.74 9.67 -15.51
N GLU A 551 19.78 9.93 -16.31
CA GLU A 551 21.06 9.24 -16.25
C GLU A 551 22.06 10.15 -15.53
N ALA A 552 22.54 9.75 -14.35
CA ALA A 552 23.42 10.55 -13.51
C ALA A 552 24.81 9.93 -13.40
N HIS A 553 25.84 10.64 -13.83
CA HIS A 553 27.24 10.33 -13.58
C HIS A 553 27.71 11.04 -12.31
N LEU A 554 27.98 10.26 -11.25
CA LEU A 554 28.38 10.77 -9.95
C LEU A 554 29.90 10.75 -9.78
N PHE A 555 30.47 11.87 -9.38
CA PHE A 555 31.89 12.02 -9.13
C PHE A 555 32.28 11.33 -7.82
N GLY A 556 33.34 10.53 -7.85
CA GLY A 556 33.84 9.80 -6.68
C GLY A 556 33.00 8.59 -6.25
N LEU A 557 31.92 8.25 -6.97
CA LEU A 557 31.18 7.02 -6.72
C LEU A 557 31.91 5.84 -7.35
N HIS A 558 32.24 4.84 -6.53
CA HIS A 558 32.80 3.57 -6.97
C HIS A 558 31.80 2.43 -6.73
N GLY A 559 31.70 1.52 -7.69
CA GLY A 559 30.84 0.33 -7.60
C GLY A 559 29.38 0.57 -7.97
N SER A 560 28.64 -0.52 -8.13
CA SER A 560 27.21 -0.48 -8.46
C SER A 560 26.35 -0.24 -7.23
N ARG A 561 25.30 0.57 -7.38
CA ARG A 561 24.33 0.93 -6.33
C ARG A 561 22.90 0.53 -6.71
N HIS A 562 22.72 -0.49 -7.55
CA HIS A 562 21.40 -0.92 -8.04
C HIS A 562 20.44 -1.27 -6.90
N GLY A 563 19.19 -0.84 -7.03
CA GLY A 563 18.14 -1.06 -6.04
C GLY A 563 18.23 -0.15 -4.80
N GLU A 564 19.34 0.56 -4.58
CA GLU A 564 19.44 1.58 -3.55
C GLU A 564 18.50 2.75 -3.84
N LEU A 565 17.99 3.36 -2.78
CA LEU A 565 17.11 4.52 -2.87
C LEU A 565 17.98 5.77 -3.03
N CYS A 566 17.82 6.49 -4.13
CA CYS A 566 18.56 7.70 -4.45
C CYS A 566 17.64 8.90 -4.39
N ARG A 567 18.09 9.99 -3.76
CA ARG A 567 17.49 11.31 -3.92
C ARG A 567 18.42 12.15 -4.80
N LEU A 568 18.02 12.40 -6.04
CA LEU A 568 18.79 13.21 -6.98
C LEU A 568 18.27 14.64 -6.96
N GLN A 569 19.14 15.58 -6.59
CA GLN A 569 18.87 17.00 -6.48
C GLN A 569 19.38 17.73 -7.73
N PHE A 570 18.52 18.50 -8.38
CA PHE A 570 18.85 19.32 -9.55
C PHE A 570 19.24 20.73 -9.09
N LEU A 571 20.51 21.10 -9.31
CA LEU A 571 21.07 22.37 -8.83
C LEU A 571 21.04 23.45 -9.91
N ARG A 572 21.57 23.14 -11.10
CA ARG A 572 21.70 24.09 -12.22
C ARG A 572 21.50 23.39 -13.55
N PHE A 573 20.79 24.06 -14.47
CA PHE A 573 20.70 23.64 -15.86
C PHE A 573 21.95 24.09 -16.62
N ILE A 574 22.60 23.16 -17.32
CA ILE A 574 23.86 23.41 -18.03
C ILE A 574 23.61 23.67 -19.50
N ARG A 575 22.86 22.78 -20.18
CA ARG A 575 22.53 22.90 -21.59
C ARG A 575 21.37 21.97 -21.99
N PRO A 576 20.65 22.27 -23.08
CA PRO A 576 19.66 21.35 -23.64
C PRO A 576 20.29 20.06 -24.17
N GLU A 577 19.44 19.05 -24.37
CA GLU A 577 19.83 17.79 -25.04
C GLU A 577 20.20 18.06 -26.50
N THR A 578 21.29 17.43 -26.96
CA THR A 578 21.85 17.61 -28.30
C THR A 578 22.21 16.24 -28.88
N ALA A 579 21.92 16.02 -30.17
CA ALA A 579 22.41 14.86 -30.90
C ALA A 579 23.84 15.10 -31.39
N PHE A 580 24.70 14.09 -31.32
CA PHE A 580 26.10 14.15 -31.78
C PHE A 580 26.28 13.27 -33.01
N ALA A 581 27.15 13.68 -33.93
CA ALA A 581 27.39 12.94 -35.18
C ALA A 581 28.20 11.66 -34.93
N ASP A 582 29.10 11.68 -33.94
CA ASP A 582 29.93 10.55 -33.55
C ASP A 582 30.26 10.52 -32.04
N VAL A 583 31.00 9.49 -31.63
CA VAL A 583 31.37 9.23 -30.24
C VAL A 583 32.41 10.21 -29.72
N ASP A 584 33.28 10.75 -30.60
CA ASP A 584 34.35 11.66 -30.21
C ASP A 584 33.80 13.06 -29.92
N GLU A 585 32.82 13.53 -30.70
CA GLU A 585 32.05 14.74 -30.41
C GLU A 585 31.31 14.64 -29.07
N LEU A 586 30.65 13.50 -28.81
CA LEU A 586 29.98 13.24 -27.54
C LEU A 586 30.97 13.27 -26.38
N ARG A 587 32.12 12.60 -26.49
CA ARG A 587 33.16 12.56 -25.45
C ARG A 587 33.70 13.97 -25.16
N ALA A 588 33.98 14.75 -26.21
CA ALA A 588 34.46 16.13 -26.07
C ALA A 588 33.43 17.03 -25.37
N GLN A 589 32.13 16.87 -25.67
CA GLN A 589 31.08 17.62 -24.98
C GLN A 589 30.93 17.20 -23.52
N LEU A 590 30.95 15.89 -23.22
CA LEU A 590 30.88 15.39 -21.83
C LEU A 590 32.05 15.89 -20.96
N ALA A 591 33.24 16.06 -21.55
CA ALA A 591 34.39 16.65 -20.86
C ALA A 591 34.15 18.14 -20.53
N ARG A 592 33.61 18.92 -21.47
CA ARG A 592 33.24 20.33 -21.24
C ARG A 592 32.15 20.47 -20.17
N ASP A 593 31.12 19.63 -20.25
CA ASP A 593 30.01 19.63 -19.29
C ASP A 593 30.54 19.30 -17.87
N LYS A 594 31.43 18.31 -17.76
CA LYS A 594 32.09 17.95 -16.49
C LYS A 594 32.90 19.11 -15.94
N GLU A 595 33.72 19.78 -16.76
CA GLU A 595 34.54 20.92 -16.32
C GLU A 595 33.67 22.07 -15.80
N GLN A 596 32.61 22.43 -16.52
CA GLN A 596 31.67 23.48 -16.10
C GLN A 596 30.98 23.12 -14.77
N ILE A 597 30.58 21.87 -14.60
CA ILE A 597 29.93 21.39 -13.36
C ILE A 597 30.91 21.34 -12.20
N THR A 598 32.16 20.91 -12.42
CA THR A 598 33.21 20.93 -11.40
C THR A 598 33.47 22.35 -10.91
N ARG A 599 33.62 23.33 -11.82
CA ARG A 599 33.77 24.75 -11.46
C ARG A 599 32.57 25.26 -10.64
N PHE A 600 31.35 24.90 -11.03
CA PHE A 600 30.15 25.25 -10.26
C PHE A 600 30.20 24.72 -8.82
N PHE A 601 30.65 23.49 -8.59
CA PHE A 601 30.78 22.94 -7.25
C PHE A 601 31.92 23.56 -6.43
N GLU A 602 33.02 23.93 -7.09
CA GLU A 602 34.12 24.67 -6.46
C GLU A 602 33.63 26.04 -5.97
N GLU A 603 32.95 26.81 -6.81
CA GLU A 603 32.38 28.12 -6.46
C GLU A 603 31.39 28.06 -5.28
N GLN A 604 30.61 26.99 -5.17
CA GLN A 604 29.64 26.79 -4.07
C GLN A 604 30.28 26.31 -2.76
N SER A 605 31.48 25.70 -2.81
CA SER A 605 32.20 25.25 -1.60
C SER A 605 32.97 26.37 -0.89
N TYR A 606 33.12 27.53 -1.56
CA TYR A 606 33.74 28.75 -1.03
C TYR A 606 32.74 29.79 -0.49
N MET A 607 31.42 29.52 -0.58
CA MET A 607 30.33 30.29 0.03
C MET A 607 29.74 29.54 1.21
#